data_AF-A0A4Y7T0V6-F1
#
_entry.id   AF-A0A4Y7T0V6-F1
#
_cell.length_a   1.000
_cell.length_b   1.000
_cell.length_c   1.000
_cell.angle_alpha   90.00
_cell.angle_beta   90.00
_cell.angle_gamma   90.00
#
_symmetry.space_group_name_H-M   'P 1'
#
loop_
_entity.id
_entity.type
_entity.pdbx_description
1 polymer ?
#
loop_
_entity_poly.entity_id
_entity_poly.type
_entity_poly.pdbx_seq_one_letter_code
_entity_poly.pdbx_strand_id
1 'polypeptide(L)'
;MSIGYNKFYKNKARSAEVHILHEFGADFYDVEMRVLITGFIREERDYDEVQELIEDIKVDCDVARNSLDREAWVLRETGQGTLDGSWLVRETAEQDMVVV
;
A
#
# COMPACT_ATOMS: atom_id res chain seq x y z
N MET A 1 1.19 -4.53 -0.36
CA MET A 1 -0.03 -4.69 -1.18
C MET A 1 -0.03 -6.11 -1.73
N SER A 2 -1.12 -6.84 -1.57
CA SER A 2 -1.34 -8.15 -2.20
C SER A 2 -2.28 -7.98 -3.40
N ILE A 3 -1.97 -8.62 -4.52
CA ILE A 3 -2.80 -8.63 -5.72
C ILE A 3 -3.02 -10.08 -6.11
N GLY A 4 -4.27 -10.54 -6.01
CA GLY A 4 -4.61 -11.94 -6.16
C GLY A 4 -5.89 -12.20 -6.93
N TYR A 5 -6.31 -13.45 -6.99
CA TYR A 5 -7.60 -13.84 -7.55
C TYR A 5 -8.59 -14.22 -6.46
N ASN A 6 -9.82 -13.73 -6.56
CA ASN A 6 -10.87 -14.14 -5.65
C ASN A 6 -11.35 -15.56 -5.99
N LYS A 7 -10.90 -16.55 -5.22
CA LYS A 7 -11.23 -17.98 -5.42
C LYS A 7 -12.72 -18.30 -5.21
N PHE A 8 -13.48 -17.45 -4.52
CA PHE A 8 -14.86 -17.73 -4.11
C PHE A 8 -15.91 -17.35 -5.16
N TYR A 9 -15.67 -16.31 -5.96
CA TYR A 9 -16.70 -15.73 -6.83
C TYR A 9 -16.66 -16.15 -8.31
N LYS A 10 -15.78 -17.10 -8.71
CA LYS A 10 -15.54 -17.48 -10.13
C LYS A 10 -15.30 -16.28 -11.09
N ASN A 11 -15.08 -15.08 -10.55
CA ASN A 11 -14.91 -13.87 -11.33
C ASN A 11 -13.45 -13.77 -11.79
N LYS A 12 -13.26 -13.34 -13.04
CA LYS A 12 -11.94 -13.15 -13.67
C LYS A 12 -11.17 -11.92 -13.15
N ALA A 13 -11.76 -11.16 -12.23
CA ALA A 13 -11.21 -9.91 -11.74
C ALA A 13 -10.22 -10.18 -10.59
N ARG A 14 -9.09 -9.46 -10.59
CA ARG A 14 -8.12 -9.49 -9.51
C ARG A 14 -8.62 -8.70 -8.30
N SER A 15 -8.37 -9.19 -7.10
CA SER A 15 -8.47 -8.41 -5.86
C SER A 15 -7.17 -7.68 -5.60
N ALA A 16 -7.26 -6.56 -4.88
CA ALA A 16 -6.13 -5.77 -4.44
C ALA A 16 -6.35 -5.37 -2.99
N GLU A 17 -5.38 -5.67 -2.14
CA GLU A 17 -5.47 -5.44 -0.69
C GLU A 17 -4.21 -4.73 -0.20
N VAL A 18 -4.38 -3.71 0.63
CA VAL A 18 -3.29 -2.87 1.13
C VAL A 18 -3.27 -2.91 2.66
N HIS A 19 -2.14 -3.33 3.21
CA HIS A 19 -1.81 -3.10 4.62
C HIS A 19 -0.92 -1.86 4.71
N ILE A 20 -1.39 -0.83 5.41
CA ILE A 20 -0.64 0.41 5.62
C ILE A 20 0.24 0.22 6.85
N LEU A 21 1.53 0.51 6.75
CA LEU A 21 2.50 0.42 7.85
C LEU A 21 2.41 1.63 8.79
N HIS A 22 1.20 1.93 9.25
CA HIS A 22 0.86 3.00 10.18
C HIS A 22 -0.34 2.56 11.04
N GLU A 23 -0.26 2.80 12.34
CA GLU A 23 -1.37 2.52 13.25
C GLU A 23 -2.38 3.66 13.21
N PHE A 24 -3.60 3.36 12.77
CA PHE A 24 -4.71 4.30 12.79
C PHE A 24 -5.54 4.14 14.07
N GLY A 25 -6.08 5.25 14.57
CA GLY A 25 -6.98 5.25 15.73
C GLY A 25 -8.43 4.87 15.42
N ALA A 26 -8.80 4.77 14.14
CA ALA A 26 -10.13 4.44 13.66
C ALA A 26 -10.08 3.91 12.21
N ASP A 27 -11.16 3.23 11.78
CA ASP A 27 -11.34 2.80 10.40
C ASP A 27 -11.59 4.00 9.47
N PHE A 28 -11.27 3.82 8.18
CA PHE A 28 -11.38 4.85 7.14
C PHE A 28 -12.10 4.32 5.88
N TYR A 29 -13.18 3.56 6.08
CA TYR A 29 -14.05 3.13 4.97
C TYR A 29 -14.56 4.33 4.16
N ASP A 30 -14.76 4.11 2.86
CA ASP A 30 -15.21 5.10 1.89
C ASP A 30 -14.28 6.31 1.65
N VAL A 31 -13.08 6.31 2.26
CA VAL A 31 -12.05 7.32 1.99
C VAL A 31 -11.26 6.96 0.73
N GLU A 32 -11.05 7.94 -0.15
CA GLU A 32 -10.18 7.77 -1.32
C GLU A 32 -8.74 7.47 -0.88
N MET A 33 -8.19 6.36 -1.37
CA MET A 33 -6.80 5.97 -1.14
C MET A 33 -6.00 6.08 -2.44
N ARG A 34 -4.92 6.85 -2.41
CA ARG A 34 -3.93 6.89 -3.50
C ARG A 34 -2.78 5.96 -3.16
N VAL A 35 -2.38 5.14 -4.14
CA VAL A 35 -1.32 4.13 -3.97
C VAL A 35 -0.32 4.23 -5.13
N LEU A 36 0.97 4.19 -4.82
CA LEU A 36 2.06 4.00 -5.79
C LEU A 36 2.72 2.65 -5.57
N ILE A 37 2.69 1.80 -6.59
CA ILE A 37 3.38 0.51 -6.56
C ILE A 37 4.80 0.72 -7.10
N THR A 38 5.81 0.56 -6.24
CA THR A 38 7.22 0.85 -6.55
C THR A 38 8.06 -0.39 -6.79
N GLY A 39 7.59 -1.56 -6.38
CA GLY A 39 8.37 -2.80 -6.48
C GLY A 39 7.55 -4.05 -6.25
N PHE A 40 8.17 -5.18 -6.58
CA PHE A 40 7.64 -6.52 -6.38
C PHE A 40 8.47 -7.24 -5.32
N ILE A 41 7.82 -7.86 -4.34
CA ILE A 41 8.49 -8.59 -3.25
C ILE A 41 8.58 -10.08 -3.60
N ARG A 42 7.44 -10.74 -3.85
CA ARG A 42 7.35 -12.18 -4.15
C ARG A 42 6.01 -12.56 -4.76
N GLU A 43 5.95 -13.77 -5.31
CA GLU A 43 4.70 -14.42 -5.73
C GLU A 43 3.85 -14.89 -4.54
N GLU A 44 2.58 -15.19 -4.79
CA GLU A 44 1.69 -15.84 -3.82
C GLU A 44 2.27 -17.22 -3.42
N ARG A 45 2.08 -17.58 -2.15
CA ARG A 45 2.50 -18.87 -1.60
C ARG A 45 1.31 -19.52 -0.92
N ASP A 46 1.27 -20.84 -0.99
CA ASP A 46 0.40 -21.66 -0.17
C ASP A 46 1.11 -21.93 1.17
N TYR A 47 0.33 -21.97 2.25
CA TYR A 47 0.82 -22.17 3.61
C TYR A 47 0.05 -23.30 4.27
N ASP A 48 0.76 -24.19 4.95
CA ASP A 48 0.14 -25.28 5.70
C ASP A 48 -0.33 -24.80 7.07
N GLU A 49 0.38 -23.83 7.67
CA GLU A 49 0.08 -23.27 8.99
C GLU A 49 -0.11 -21.74 8.96
N VAL A 50 -1.06 -21.23 9.74
CA VAL A 50 -1.34 -19.78 9.84
C VAL A 50 -0.13 -18.99 10.33
N GLN A 51 0.70 -19.61 11.19
CA GLN A 51 1.89 -18.97 11.73
C GLN A 51 2.93 -18.67 10.64
N GLU A 52 3.09 -19.55 9.66
CA GLU A 52 4.01 -19.35 8.54
C GLU A 52 3.57 -18.18 7.66
N LEU A 53 2.25 -18.05 7.42
CA LEU A 53 1.67 -16.91 6.72
C LEU A 53 1.95 -15.59 7.47
N ILE A 54 1.77 -15.57 8.80
CA ILE A 54 2.03 -14.38 9.62
C ILE A 54 3.51 -13.99 9.54
N GLU A 55 4.41 -14.96 9.62
CA GLU A 55 5.86 -14.72 9.55
C GLU A 55 6.28 -14.16 8.20
N ASP A 56 5.81 -14.73 7.09
CA ASP A 56 6.10 -14.21 5.75
C ASP A 56 5.51 -12.80 5.56
N ILE A 57 4.31 -12.51 6.07
CA ILE A 57 3.74 -11.14 6.01
C ILE A 57 4.63 -10.14 6.77
N LYS A 58 5.17 -10.52 7.94
CA LYS A 58 6.09 -9.65 8.69
C LYS A 58 7.38 -9.40 7.91
N VAL A 59 7.94 -10.44 7.29
CA VAL A 59 9.10 -10.31 6.41
C VAL A 59 8.79 -9.37 5.23
N ASP A 60 7.64 -9.50 4.59
CA ASP A 60 7.21 -8.62 3.50
C ASP A 60 7.13 -7.15 3.96
N CYS A 61 6.64 -6.91 5.18
CA CYS A 61 6.61 -5.56 5.76
C CYS A 61 8.01 -4.99 6.00
N ASP A 62 8.94 -5.80 6.51
CA ASP A 62 10.33 -5.38 6.75
C ASP A 62 11.09 -5.14 5.45
N VAL A 63 10.89 -5.99 4.44
CA VAL A 63 11.43 -5.78 3.09
C VAL A 63 10.88 -4.47 2.49
N ALA A 64 9.59 -4.20 2.63
CA ALA A 64 8.98 -2.97 2.13
C ALA A 64 9.59 -1.73 2.81
N ARG A 65 9.72 -1.72 4.14
CA ARG A 65 10.36 -0.61 4.89
C ARG A 65 11.77 -0.36 4.41
N ASN A 66 12.62 -1.38 4.47
CA ASN A 66 14.03 -1.27 4.07
C ASN A 66 14.20 -0.87 2.60
N SER A 67 13.31 -1.34 1.71
CA SER A 67 13.37 -1.01 0.29
C SER A 67 12.95 0.44 0.01
N LEU A 68 11.97 0.95 0.74
CA LEU A 68 11.46 2.32 0.57
C LEU A 68 12.36 3.37 1.23
N ASP A 69 13.20 2.98 2.19
CA ASP A 69 14.16 3.88 2.87
C ASP A 69 15.35 4.31 1.99
N ARG A 70 15.54 3.73 0.81
CA ARG A 70 16.63 4.17 -0.08
C ARG A 70 16.25 5.51 -0.73
N GLU A 71 17.22 6.40 -0.89
CA GLU A 71 17.06 7.77 -1.39
C GLU A 71 16.22 7.89 -2.68
N ALA A 72 16.36 6.94 -3.60
CA ALA A 72 15.64 6.92 -4.87
C ALA A 72 14.14 6.59 -4.74
N TRP A 73 13.70 6.07 -3.58
CA TRP A 73 12.32 5.64 -3.33
C TRP A 73 11.60 6.48 -2.28
N VAL A 74 12.35 7.17 -1.40
CA VAL A 74 11.77 8.14 -0.48
C VAL A 74 11.25 9.34 -1.27
N LEU A 75 10.07 9.83 -0.92
CA LEU A 75 9.45 10.97 -1.59
C LEU A 75 10.26 12.24 -1.34
N ARG A 76 10.45 13.05 -2.37
CA ARG A 76 11.06 14.37 -2.26
C ARG A 76 10.27 15.28 -1.32
N GLU A 77 8.95 15.12 -1.31
CA GLU A 77 8.02 15.93 -0.53
C GLU A 77 8.10 15.67 0.99
N THR A 78 8.73 14.57 1.44
CA THR A 78 9.08 14.36 2.85
C THR A 78 10.43 14.98 3.24
N GLY A 79 11.16 15.56 2.28
CA GLY A 79 12.47 16.19 2.50
C GLY A 79 13.64 15.23 2.63
N GLN A 80 13.42 13.93 2.38
CA GLN A 80 14.40 12.87 2.67
C GLN A 80 14.84 12.06 1.44
N GLY A 81 14.19 12.24 0.28
CA GLY A 81 14.50 11.48 -0.93
C GLY A 81 14.37 12.26 -2.22
N THR A 82 14.38 11.53 -3.33
CA THR A 82 14.43 12.09 -4.69
C THR A 82 13.26 11.67 -5.57
N LEU A 83 12.41 10.75 -5.12
CA LEU A 83 11.23 10.31 -5.88
C LEU A 83 10.18 11.43 -5.89
N ASP A 84 9.72 11.83 -7.07
CA ASP A 84 8.63 12.81 -7.17
C ASP A 84 7.31 12.17 -6.73
N GLY A 85 6.82 12.57 -5.56
CA GLY A 85 5.56 12.17 -4.97
C GLY A 85 4.51 13.26 -4.98
N SER A 86 4.72 14.37 -5.69
CA SER A 86 3.83 15.55 -5.66
C SER A 86 2.37 15.22 -5.95
N TRP A 87 2.10 14.29 -6.87
CA TRP A 87 0.76 13.81 -7.18
C TRP A 87 0.09 13.02 -6.03
N LEU A 88 0.90 12.39 -5.16
CA LEU A 88 0.44 11.53 -4.05
C LEU A 88 -0.11 12.40 -2.94
N VAL A 89 0.70 13.39 -2.57
CA VAL A 89 0.54 14.19 -1.36
C VAL A 89 -0.22 15.49 -1.60
N ARG A 90 -0.56 15.81 -2.86
CA ARG A 90 -1.39 16.99 -3.14
C ARG A 90 -2.74 16.91 -2.44
N GLU A 91 -3.20 18.06 -1.97
CA GLU A 91 -4.57 18.22 -1.49
C GLU A 91 -5.58 17.96 -2.62
N THR A 92 -6.73 17.41 -2.26
CA THR A 92 -7.81 17.15 -3.21
C THR A 92 -8.56 18.45 -3.46
N ALA A 93 -8.84 18.78 -4.74
CA ALA A 93 -9.46 20.05 -5.15
C ALA A 93 -10.89 20.29 -4.61
N GLU A 94 -11.50 19.32 -3.91
CA GLU A 94 -12.87 19.42 -3.39
C GLU A 94 -13.01 20.26 -2.12
N GLN A 95 -11.91 20.68 -1.48
CA GLN A 95 -11.99 21.60 -0.34
C GLN A 95 -12.32 23.07 -0.73
N ASP A 96 -12.32 23.41 -2.02
CA ASP A 96 -12.67 24.76 -2.52
C ASP A 96 -14.14 24.92 -2.96
N MET A 97 -14.97 23.86 -2.92
CA MET A 97 -16.38 23.91 -3.38
C MET A 97 -17.45 23.94 -2.28
N VAL A 98 -17.08 24.17 -1.02
CA VAL A 98 -18.04 24.53 0.04
C VAL A 98 -18.02 26.04 0.27
N VAL A 99 -18.24 26.81 -0.80
CA VAL A 99 -18.70 28.20 -0.71
C VAL A 99 -19.71 28.45 -1.82
N VAL A 100 -20.93 27.91 -1.69
CA VAL A 100 -22.19 28.61 -2.03
C VAL A 100 -23.33 28.03 -1.19
#